data_AF-A0A7C1DFE8-F1
#
_entry.id   AF-A0A7C1DFE8-F1
#
_cell.length_a   1.000
_cell.length_b   1.000
_cell.length_c   1.000
_cell.angle_alpha   90.00
_cell.angle_beta   90.00
_cell.angle_gamma   90.00
#
_symmetry.space_group_name_H-M   'P 1'
#
loop_
_entity.id
_entity.type
_entity.pdbx_description
1 polymer ?
#
loop_
_entity_poly.entity_id
_entity_poly.type
_entity_poly.pdbx_seq_one_letter_code
_entity_poly.pdbx_strand_id
1 'polypeptide(L)'
;MHYLLHCLTLFIVFCTLTCACAPSGARSVYPAPDILRMAEPQRHEFVQLFLQGRWCEARSMFERSTESYLMQDDFCSAAQNNIVAWKLKQYIGISDPQLLEKAGLLLQTGMDCPDAILPDQGAEGSPPDTVTQKDRGYRELLDDGRFDLLSARLRAERDQLYASVYGRKAARAASIAGQLEQAEQLVRQTRSLDARQGWIVFLIQDWKMLYALTQDQAAKVEIQERIEQLQDLLQPCPF
;
A
#
# COMPACT_ATOMS: atom_id res chain seq x y z
N MET A 1 23.55 39.75 34.12
CA MET A 1 22.74 38.74 33.39
C MET A 1 22.93 38.73 31.86
N HIS A 2 23.51 39.77 31.22
CA HIS A 2 23.72 39.76 29.76
C HIS A 2 24.83 38.82 29.26
N TYR A 3 25.88 38.56 30.05
CA TYR A 3 26.99 37.69 29.63
C TYR A 3 26.63 36.20 29.55
N LEU A 4 25.67 35.74 30.36
CA LEU A 4 25.22 34.34 30.37
C LEU A 4 24.41 33.98 29.11
N LEU A 5 23.63 34.94 28.59
CA LEU A 5 22.84 34.75 27.38
C LEU A 5 23.73 34.64 26.14
N HIS A 6 24.79 35.46 26.04
CA HIS A 6 25.74 35.43 24.93
C HIS A 6 26.60 34.16 24.92
N CYS A 7 26.98 33.65 26.09
CA CYS A 7 27.72 32.40 26.20
C CYS A 7 26.87 31.20 25.76
N LEU A 8 25.57 31.20 26.09
CA LEU A 8 24.65 30.12 25.71
C LEU A 8 24.39 30.09 24.20
N THR A 9 24.24 31.27 23.56
CA THR A 9 24.04 31.36 22.11
C THR A 9 25.28 30.93 21.31
N LEU A 10 26.49 31.25 21.79
CA LEU A 10 27.73 30.80 21.16
C LEU A 10 27.90 29.28 21.23
N PHE A 11 27.48 28.66 22.34
CA PHE A 11 27.55 27.21 22.51
C PHE A 11 26.57 26.46 21.60
N ILE A 12 25.36 26.99 21.42
CA ILE A 12 24.35 26.39 20.52
C ILE A 12 24.80 26.46 19.05
N VAL A 13 25.39 27.59 18.62
CA VAL A 13 25.92 27.73 17.26
C VAL A 13 27.14 26.82 17.01
N PHE A 14 27.98 26.62 18.03
CA PHE A 14 29.14 25.72 17.90
C PHE A 14 28.70 24.24 17.81
N CYS A 15 27.71 23.82 18.60
CA CYS A 15 27.18 22.45 18.54
C CYS A 15 26.43 22.13 17.24
N THR A 16 25.75 23.10 16.61
CA THR A 16 25.08 22.87 15.31
C THR A 16 26.07 22.77 14.15
N LEU A 17 27.24 23.42 14.24
CA LEU A 17 28.30 23.33 13.23
C LEU A 17 29.07 22.00 13.29
N THR A 18 29.23 21.40 14.47
CA THR A 18 29.98 20.14 14.63
C THR A 18 29.17 18.87 14.31
N CYS A 19 27.85 18.97 14.20
CA CYS A 19 26.98 17.83 13.84
C CYS A 19 26.77 17.65 12.32
N ALA A 20 27.42 18.44 11.47
CA ALA A 20 27.32 18.34 10.00
C ALA A 20 28.36 17.41 9.35
N CYS A 21 29.13 16.65 10.13
CA CYS A 21 30.02 15.61 9.60
C CYS A 21 29.28 14.27 9.55
N ALA A 22 28.42 14.09 8.54
CA ALA A 22 27.98 12.74 8.18
C ALA A 22 29.21 11.91 7.74
N PRO A 23 29.37 10.67 8.21
CA PRO A 23 30.44 9.82 7.73
C PRO A 23 30.19 9.53 6.25
N SER A 24 31.01 10.12 5.39
CA SER A 24 31.14 9.73 3.99
C SER A 24 31.62 8.28 3.98
N GLY A 25 30.69 7.33 3.85
CA GLY A 25 31.00 5.92 3.67
C GLY A 25 32.03 5.72 2.56
N ALA A 26 32.89 4.72 2.71
CA ALA A 26 33.94 4.40 1.74
C ALA A 26 33.31 4.23 0.33
N ARG A 27 33.63 5.15 -0.59
CA ARG A 27 33.24 5.01 -2.00
C ARG A 27 34.04 3.84 -2.57
N SER A 28 33.35 2.74 -2.89
CA SER A 28 33.92 1.63 -3.65
C SER A 28 34.48 2.15 -4.98
N VAL A 29 35.68 1.71 -5.36
CA VAL A 29 36.30 2.00 -6.67
C VAL A 29 35.44 1.43 -7.82
N TYR A 30 34.64 0.41 -7.52
CA TYR A 30 33.67 -0.20 -8.43
C TYR A 30 32.30 -0.24 -7.73
N PRO A 31 31.52 0.85 -7.77
CA PRO A 31 30.16 0.82 -7.22
C PRO A 31 29.32 -0.18 -8.02
N ALA A 32 28.42 -0.89 -7.33
CA ALA A 32 27.43 -1.71 -8.02
C ALA A 32 26.63 -0.85 -9.00
N PRO A 33 26.24 -1.38 -10.17
CA PRO A 33 25.41 -0.65 -11.12
C PRO A 33 24.12 -0.16 -10.45
N ASP A 34 23.75 1.10 -10.69
CA ASP A 34 22.58 1.72 -10.06
C ASP A 34 21.29 0.93 -10.32
N ILE A 35 21.20 0.21 -11.44
CA ILE A 35 20.05 -0.64 -11.79
C ILE A 35 19.73 -1.70 -10.71
N LEU A 36 20.74 -2.21 -10.00
CA LEU A 36 20.52 -3.18 -8.92
C LEU A 36 19.84 -2.51 -7.71
N ARG A 37 19.99 -1.21 -7.52
CA ARG A 37 19.33 -0.47 -6.42
C ARG A 37 17.91 -0.05 -6.75
N MET A 38 17.43 -0.31 -7.97
CA MET A 38 16.14 0.18 -8.46
C MET A 38 14.98 -0.79 -8.22
N ALA A 39 15.24 -2.04 -7.78
CA ALA A 39 14.20 -3.06 -7.66
C ALA A 39 13.04 -2.65 -6.74
N GLU A 40 13.35 -2.10 -5.56
CA GLU A 40 12.35 -1.64 -4.60
C GLU A 40 11.61 -0.37 -5.06
N PRO A 41 12.30 0.69 -5.52
CA PRO A 41 11.62 1.84 -6.16
C PRO A 41 10.71 1.44 -7.33
N GLN A 42 11.14 0.52 -8.19
CA GLN A 42 10.33 0.02 -9.31
C GLN A 42 9.12 -0.77 -8.82
N ARG A 43 9.25 -1.59 -7.76
CA ARG A 43 8.11 -2.27 -7.13
C ARG A 43 7.11 -1.25 -6.56
N HIS A 44 7.60 -0.19 -5.91
CA HIS A 44 6.72 0.86 -5.39
C HIS A 44 5.98 1.57 -6.52
N GLU A 45 6.70 1.95 -7.58
CA GLU A 45 6.14 2.59 -8.77
C GLU A 45 5.11 1.68 -9.47
N PHE A 46 5.39 0.38 -9.56
CA PHE A 46 4.43 -0.62 -10.03
C PHE A 46 3.10 -0.53 -9.28
N VAL A 47 3.12 -0.53 -7.94
CA VAL A 47 1.91 -0.43 -7.12
C VAL A 47 1.18 0.89 -7.39
N GLN A 48 1.90 2.01 -7.45
CA GLN A 48 1.31 3.33 -7.71
C GLN A 48 0.62 3.38 -9.07
N LEU A 49 1.33 2.99 -10.14
CA LEU A 49 0.80 2.98 -11.51
C LEU A 49 -0.40 2.03 -11.63
N PHE A 50 -0.36 0.87 -10.95
CA PHE A 50 -1.48 -0.05 -10.92
C PHE A 50 -2.72 0.60 -10.31
N LEU A 51 -2.57 1.23 -9.14
CA LEU A 51 -3.67 1.92 -8.44
C LEU A 51 -4.20 3.13 -9.21
N GLN A 52 -3.34 3.81 -9.98
CA GLN A 52 -3.72 4.89 -10.88
C GLN A 52 -4.41 4.42 -12.17
N GLY A 53 -4.53 3.11 -12.40
CA GLY A 53 -5.15 2.56 -13.62
C GLY A 53 -4.22 2.48 -14.83
N ARG A 54 -2.93 2.82 -14.70
CA ARG A 54 -1.93 2.80 -15.79
C ARG A 54 -1.31 1.40 -15.93
N TRP A 55 -2.14 0.40 -16.24
CA TRP A 55 -1.76 -1.01 -16.09
C TRP A 55 -0.65 -1.48 -17.04
N CYS A 56 -0.53 -0.90 -18.24
CA CYS A 56 0.60 -1.16 -19.15
C CYS A 56 1.94 -0.76 -18.51
N GLU A 57 2.00 0.43 -17.94
CA GLU A 57 3.22 0.96 -17.34
C GLU A 57 3.54 0.23 -16.04
N ALA A 58 2.50 -0.06 -15.25
CA ALA A 58 2.60 -0.89 -14.06
C ALA A 58 3.22 -2.26 -14.40
N ARG A 59 2.76 -2.92 -15.47
CA ARG A 59 3.34 -4.19 -15.94
C ARG A 59 4.83 -4.07 -16.24
N SER A 60 5.23 -3.02 -16.97
CA SER A 60 6.65 -2.79 -17.27
C SER A 60 7.49 -2.61 -15.99
N MET A 61 6.99 -1.88 -15.00
CA MET A 61 7.69 -1.71 -13.72
C MET A 61 7.72 -3.01 -12.89
N PHE A 62 6.67 -3.82 -12.94
CA PHE A 62 6.63 -5.13 -12.31
C PHE A 62 7.67 -6.09 -12.92
N GLU A 63 7.75 -6.14 -14.25
CA GLU A 63 8.71 -7.00 -14.96
C GLU A 63 10.14 -6.57 -14.63
N ARG A 64 10.44 -5.26 -14.70
CA ARG A 64 11.77 -4.71 -14.38
C ARG A 64 12.18 -4.94 -12.93
N SER A 65 11.27 -4.73 -11.98
CA SER A 65 11.56 -4.98 -10.56
C SER A 65 11.83 -6.45 -10.30
N THR A 66 11.05 -7.35 -10.91
CA THR A 66 11.27 -8.81 -10.81
C THR A 66 12.64 -9.19 -11.37
N GLU A 67 12.98 -8.73 -12.57
CA GLU A 67 14.27 -8.98 -13.20
C GLU A 67 15.43 -8.45 -12.32
N SER A 68 15.27 -7.24 -11.78
CA SER A 68 16.29 -6.63 -10.92
C SER A 68 16.52 -7.43 -9.63
N TYR A 69 15.48 -7.97 -9.00
CA TYR A 69 15.63 -8.87 -7.85
C TYR A 69 16.36 -10.16 -8.23
N LEU A 70 16.03 -10.75 -9.38
CA LEU A 70 16.71 -11.97 -9.85
C LEU A 70 18.19 -11.73 -10.16
N MET A 71 18.55 -10.58 -10.74
CA MET A 71 19.95 -10.19 -10.96
C MET A 71 20.75 -10.00 -9.66
N GLN A 72 20.06 -9.83 -8.53
CA GLN A 72 20.66 -9.70 -7.20
C GLN A 72 20.68 -11.01 -6.41
N ASP A 73 20.26 -12.12 -7.03
CA ASP A 73 20.07 -13.41 -6.35
C ASP A 73 18.98 -13.35 -5.24
N ASP A 74 18.09 -12.34 -5.28
CA ASP A 74 17.01 -12.13 -4.31
C ASP A 74 15.69 -12.77 -4.77
N PHE A 75 15.68 -14.10 -4.78
CA PHE A 75 14.50 -14.90 -5.15
C PHE A 75 13.30 -14.64 -4.24
N CYS A 76 13.52 -14.36 -2.95
CA CYS A 76 12.45 -14.09 -1.99
C CYS A 76 11.71 -12.79 -2.32
N SER A 77 12.42 -11.71 -2.63
CA SER A 77 11.79 -10.46 -3.05
C SER A 77 11.14 -10.56 -4.42
N ALA A 78 11.72 -11.32 -5.35
CA ALA A 78 11.10 -11.62 -6.64
C ALA A 78 9.77 -12.38 -6.46
N ALA A 79 9.73 -13.37 -5.57
CA ALA A 79 8.50 -14.08 -5.22
C ALA A 79 7.47 -13.15 -4.60
N GLN A 80 7.89 -12.31 -3.64
CA GLN A 80 7.02 -11.34 -3.00
C GLN A 80 6.43 -10.35 -4.00
N ASN A 81 7.19 -9.93 -5.02
CA ASN A 81 6.69 -9.06 -6.08
C ASN A 81 5.54 -9.72 -6.85
N ASN A 82 5.66 -11.01 -7.17
CA ASN A 82 4.59 -11.79 -7.80
C ASN A 82 3.35 -11.92 -6.89
N ILE A 83 3.55 -12.14 -5.59
CA ILE A 83 2.46 -12.17 -4.59
C ILE A 83 1.75 -10.82 -4.54
N VAL A 84 2.48 -9.71 -4.53
CA VAL A 84 1.91 -8.35 -4.54
C VAL A 84 1.09 -8.13 -5.81
N ALA A 85 1.63 -8.48 -6.98
CA ALA A 85 0.90 -8.37 -8.23
C ALA A 85 -0.38 -9.21 -8.25
N TRP A 86 -0.33 -10.44 -7.72
CA TRP A 86 -1.51 -11.28 -7.56
C TRP A 86 -2.54 -10.63 -6.63
N LYS A 87 -2.14 -10.13 -5.46
CA LYS A 87 -3.03 -9.45 -4.50
C LYS A 87 -3.73 -8.25 -5.14
N LEU A 88 -3.01 -7.46 -5.93
CA LEU A 88 -3.57 -6.32 -6.66
C LEU A 88 -4.58 -6.75 -7.73
N LYS A 89 -4.31 -7.81 -8.49
CA LYS A 89 -5.26 -8.36 -9.47
C LYS A 89 -6.51 -8.95 -8.80
N GLN A 90 -6.34 -9.73 -7.74
CA GLN A 90 -7.46 -10.27 -6.96
C GLN A 90 -8.35 -9.16 -6.38
N TYR A 91 -7.73 -8.06 -5.94
CA TYR A 91 -8.46 -6.91 -5.41
C TYR A 91 -9.47 -6.31 -6.42
N ILE A 92 -9.19 -6.43 -7.71
CA ILE A 92 -10.09 -5.99 -8.80
C ILE A 92 -10.84 -7.14 -9.48
N GLY A 93 -10.82 -8.34 -8.89
CA GLY A 93 -11.53 -9.52 -9.41
C GLY A 93 -10.88 -10.16 -10.64
N ILE A 94 -9.61 -9.87 -10.93
CA ILE A 94 -8.86 -10.53 -11.99
C ILE A 94 -8.12 -11.73 -11.41
N SER A 95 -8.43 -12.92 -11.92
CA SER A 95 -7.69 -14.14 -11.59
C SER A 95 -6.44 -14.26 -12.47
N ASP A 96 -5.30 -14.50 -11.84
CA ASP A 96 -4.04 -14.78 -12.51
C ASP A 96 -3.22 -15.79 -11.69
N PRO A 97 -3.53 -17.09 -11.79
CA PRO A 97 -2.88 -18.13 -10.99
C PRO A 97 -1.39 -18.28 -11.32
N GLN A 98 -0.94 -17.86 -12.50
CA GLN A 98 0.46 -17.95 -12.92
C GLN A 98 1.39 -17.11 -12.03
N LEU A 99 0.90 -15.99 -11.49
CA LEU A 99 1.67 -15.18 -10.53
C LEU A 99 1.95 -15.94 -9.23
N LEU A 100 0.98 -16.70 -8.71
CA LEU A 100 1.21 -17.52 -7.52
C LEU A 100 2.10 -18.72 -7.80
N GLU A 101 1.92 -19.39 -8.94
CA GLU A 101 2.80 -20.47 -9.37
C GLU A 101 4.25 -20.00 -9.46
N LYS A 102 4.47 -18.86 -10.13
CA LYS A 102 5.80 -18.25 -10.26
C LYS A 102 6.36 -17.84 -8.90
N ALA A 103 5.55 -17.26 -8.01
CA ALA A 103 5.96 -16.97 -6.65
C ALA A 103 6.43 -18.24 -5.93
N GLY A 104 5.68 -19.34 -6.02
CA GLY A 104 6.04 -20.61 -5.40
C GLY A 104 7.35 -21.21 -5.92
N LEU A 105 7.57 -21.18 -7.23
CA LEU A 105 8.84 -21.61 -7.84
C LEU A 105 10.03 -20.80 -7.32
N LEU A 106 9.87 -19.48 -7.21
CA LEU A 106 10.90 -18.58 -6.70
C LEU A 106 11.20 -18.84 -5.22
N LEU A 107 10.17 -19.05 -4.39
CA LEU A 107 10.35 -19.39 -2.97
C LEU A 107 11.06 -20.73 -2.76
N GLN A 108 10.80 -21.73 -3.61
CA GLN A 108 11.53 -23.00 -3.56
C GLN A 108 13.00 -22.85 -3.96
N THR A 109 13.32 -21.82 -4.75
CA THR A 109 14.69 -21.54 -5.21
C THR A 109 15.47 -20.71 -4.18
N GLY A 110 14.79 -19.83 -3.44
CA GLY A 110 15.42 -19.05 -2.37
C GLY A 110 15.85 -19.92 -1.19
N MET A 111 17.01 -19.62 -0.60
CA MET A 111 17.57 -20.44 0.49
C MET A 111 16.91 -20.21 1.85
N ASP A 112 16.25 -19.07 2.08
CA ASP A 112 15.48 -18.77 3.29
C ASP A 112 14.56 -17.55 3.06
N CYS A 113 13.24 -17.78 2.97
CA CYS A 113 12.25 -16.72 2.75
C CYS A 113 11.28 -16.61 3.93
N PRO A 114 11.73 -16.10 5.10
CA PRO A 114 10.97 -16.17 6.36
C PRO A 114 9.65 -15.39 6.33
N ASP A 115 9.57 -14.33 5.50
CA ASP A 115 8.41 -13.44 5.44
C ASP A 115 7.42 -13.77 4.31
N ALA A 116 7.76 -14.72 3.44
CA ALA A 116 6.99 -14.99 2.24
C ALA A 116 6.06 -16.20 2.42
N ILE A 117 4.80 -15.89 2.68
CA ILE A 117 3.75 -16.89 2.82
C ILE A 117 2.86 -16.84 1.57
N LEU A 118 2.82 -17.96 0.83
CA LEU A 118 1.86 -18.12 -0.24
C LEU A 118 0.45 -18.11 0.36
N PRO A 119 -0.48 -17.30 -0.17
CA PRO A 119 -1.87 -17.37 0.25
C PRO A 119 -2.41 -18.77 -0.08
N ASP A 120 -2.96 -19.44 0.92
CA ASP A 120 -3.64 -20.72 0.71
C ASP A 120 -4.84 -20.49 -0.21
N GLN A 121 -4.94 -21.26 -1.29
CA GLN A 121 -5.99 -21.10 -2.29
C GLN A 121 -7.38 -21.55 -1.79
N GLY A 122 -7.48 -22.01 -0.52
CA GLY A 122 -8.74 -22.50 0.06
C GLY A 122 -9.02 -22.17 1.53
N ALA A 123 -8.18 -21.41 2.25
CA ALA A 123 -8.40 -21.15 3.67
C ALA A 123 -8.81 -19.69 3.97
N GLU A 124 -10.10 -19.47 4.23
CA GLU A 124 -10.54 -18.45 5.19
C GLU A 124 -10.09 -18.89 6.59
N GLY A 125 -8.80 -18.77 6.91
CA GLY A 125 -8.27 -19.41 8.12
C GLY A 125 -6.95 -18.83 8.58
N SER A 126 -7.06 -17.88 9.51
CA SER A 126 -5.98 -17.30 10.33
C SER A 126 -4.92 -16.47 9.58
N PRO A 127 -4.62 -15.26 10.08
CA PRO A 127 -3.59 -14.45 9.47
C PRO A 127 -2.20 -15.05 9.68
N PRO A 128 -1.28 -14.88 8.72
CA PRO A 128 0.10 -15.30 8.88
C PRO A 128 0.74 -14.67 10.12
N ASP A 129 1.65 -15.39 10.78
CA ASP A 129 2.38 -14.97 12.00
C ASP A 129 3.21 -13.67 11.86
N THR A 130 3.25 -13.07 10.66
CA THR A 130 3.93 -11.81 10.35
C THR A 130 3.02 -10.57 10.48
N VAL A 131 2.00 -10.63 11.35
CA VAL A 131 1.19 -9.44 11.70
C VAL A 131 2.05 -8.44 12.47
N THR A 132 2.45 -7.33 11.83
CA THR A 132 3.20 -6.27 12.51
C THR A 132 2.44 -5.75 13.74
N GLN A 133 3.14 -5.20 14.75
CA GLN A 133 2.48 -4.60 15.91
C GLN A 133 1.48 -3.51 15.51
N LYS A 134 1.80 -2.74 14.45
CA LYS A 134 0.89 -1.77 13.86
C LYS A 134 -0.40 -2.45 13.42
N ASP A 135 -0.30 -3.53 12.66
CA ASP A 135 -1.43 -4.30 12.13
C ASP A 135 -2.32 -4.89 13.22
N ARG A 136 -1.73 -5.40 14.31
CA ARG A 136 -2.47 -5.86 15.50
C ARG A 136 -3.35 -4.74 16.08
N GLY A 137 -2.78 -3.56 16.29
CA GLY A 137 -3.51 -2.44 16.89
C GLY A 137 -4.65 -1.90 16.03
N TYR A 138 -4.61 -2.04 14.71
CA TYR A 138 -5.77 -1.71 13.85
C TYR A 138 -6.81 -2.83 13.85
N ARG A 139 -6.39 -4.09 13.93
CA ARG A 139 -7.31 -5.24 14.00
C ARG A 139 -8.09 -5.28 15.31
N GLU A 140 -7.44 -5.06 16.44
CA GLU A 140 -8.11 -4.96 17.74
C GLU A 140 -9.26 -3.93 17.69
N LEU A 141 -9.02 -2.76 17.10
CA LEU A 141 -10.05 -1.74 16.93
C LEU A 141 -11.19 -2.15 15.98
N LEU A 142 -10.88 -2.93 14.93
CA LEU A 142 -11.87 -3.49 14.01
C LEU A 142 -12.73 -4.53 14.70
N ASP A 143 -12.10 -5.46 15.42
CA ASP A 143 -12.74 -6.59 16.09
C ASP A 143 -13.62 -6.10 17.26
N ASP A 144 -13.16 -5.08 17.99
CA ASP A 144 -13.94 -4.42 19.05
C ASP A 144 -15.05 -3.48 18.52
N GLY A 145 -15.16 -3.31 17.19
CA GLY A 145 -16.17 -2.43 16.57
C GLY A 145 -16.00 -0.95 16.90
N ARG A 146 -14.81 -0.50 17.28
CA ARG A 146 -14.54 0.90 17.69
C ARG A 146 -14.23 1.80 16.49
N PHE A 147 -15.20 1.91 15.57
CA PHE A 147 -15.01 2.57 14.28
C PHE A 147 -14.69 4.07 14.37
N ASP A 148 -15.17 4.78 15.39
CA ASP A 148 -14.84 6.20 15.58
C ASP A 148 -13.36 6.41 15.91
N LEU A 149 -12.82 5.59 16.82
CA LEU A 149 -11.41 5.61 17.18
C LEU A 149 -10.53 5.17 16.01
N LEU A 150 -11.02 4.20 15.23
CA LEU A 150 -10.36 3.76 14.01
C LEU A 150 -10.33 4.87 12.96
N SER A 151 -11.44 5.58 12.75
CA SER A 151 -11.53 6.73 11.84
C SER A 151 -10.52 7.82 12.21
N ALA A 152 -10.43 8.17 13.50
CA ALA A 152 -9.45 9.14 14.00
C ALA A 152 -8.00 8.67 13.79
N ARG A 153 -7.72 7.40 14.12
CA ARG A 153 -6.38 6.81 13.94
C ARG A 153 -5.96 6.77 12.47
N LEU A 154 -6.90 6.48 11.56
CA LEU A 154 -6.64 6.48 10.11
C LEU A 154 -6.33 7.88 9.57
N ARG A 155 -6.92 8.95 10.12
CA ARG A 155 -6.57 10.33 9.72
C ARG A 155 -5.15 10.71 10.12
N ALA A 156 -4.66 10.17 11.24
CA ALA A 156 -3.33 10.44 11.77
C ALA A 156 -2.24 9.54 11.16
N GLU A 157 -2.63 8.55 10.34
CA GLU A 157 -1.69 7.61 9.75
C GLU A 157 -0.81 8.30 8.68
N ARG A 158 0.50 8.07 8.78
CA ARG A 158 1.49 8.65 7.86
C ARG A 158 1.51 7.90 6.53
N ASP A 159 1.41 6.58 6.61
CA ASP A 159 1.33 5.73 5.43
C ASP A 159 -0.09 5.81 4.83
N GLN A 160 -0.23 6.66 3.81
CA GLN A 160 -1.52 6.90 3.15
C GLN A 160 -2.09 5.63 2.52
N LEU A 161 -1.24 4.74 1.99
CA LEU A 161 -1.69 3.48 1.38
C LEU A 161 -2.25 2.55 2.46
N TYR A 162 -1.56 2.48 3.60
CA TYR A 162 -2.05 1.75 4.77
C TYR A 162 -3.39 2.30 5.26
N ALA A 163 -3.50 3.62 5.41
CA ALA A 163 -4.73 4.29 5.84
C ALA A 163 -5.89 4.02 4.87
N SER A 164 -5.62 4.05 3.57
CA SER A 164 -6.58 3.76 2.52
C SER A 164 -7.14 2.33 2.62
N VAL A 165 -6.24 1.34 2.64
CA VAL A 165 -6.60 -0.08 2.73
C VAL A 165 -7.38 -0.38 4.02
N TYR A 166 -6.90 0.12 5.15
CA TYR A 166 -7.58 -0.11 6.43
C TYR A 166 -8.89 0.64 6.57
N GLY A 167 -9.03 1.81 5.95
CA GLY A 167 -10.31 2.53 5.95
C GLY A 167 -11.40 1.78 5.21
N ARG A 168 -11.09 1.13 4.08
CA ARG A 168 -12.04 0.22 3.41
C ARG A 168 -12.36 -1.02 4.24
N LYS A 169 -11.35 -1.64 4.88
CA LYS A 169 -11.59 -2.76 5.80
C LYS A 169 -12.54 -2.36 6.93
N ALA A 170 -12.32 -1.18 7.51
CA ALA A 170 -13.17 -0.59 8.55
C ALA A 170 -14.58 -0.33 8.07
N ALA A 171 -14.74 0.31 6.91
CA ALA A 171 -16.04 0.58 6.33
C ALA A 171 -16.83 -0.72 6.07
N ARG A 172 -16.16 -1.76 5.54
CA ARG A 172 -16.78 -3.06 5.33
C ARG A 172 -17.20 -3.72 6.65
N ALA A 173 -16.33 -3.70 7.66
CA ALA A 173 -16.65 -4.24 8.98
C ALA A 173 -17.83 -3.51 9.64
N ALA A 174 -17.86 -2.17 9.57
CA ALA A 174 -18.97 -1.36 10.07
C ALA A 174 -20.28 -1.67 9.34
N SER A 175 -20.24 -1.82 8.02
CA SER A 175 -21.39 -2.22 7.20
C SER A 175 -21.94 -3.60 7.61
N ILE A 176 -21.06 -4.60 7.79
CA ILE A 176 -21.44 -5.94 8.26
C ILE A 176 -22.03 -5.90 9.68
N ALA A 177 -21.50 -5.04 10.56
CA ALA A 177 -22.01 -4.84 11.91
C ALA A 177 -23.31 -4.01 11.98
N GLY A 178 -23.88 -3.60 10.84
CA GLY A 178 -25.10 -2.79 10.77
C GLY A 178 -24.90 -1.31 11.15
N GLN A 179 -23.66 -0.86 11.34
CA GLN A 179 -23.31 0.52 11.65
C GLN A 179 -23.15 1.34 10.36
N LEU A 180 -24.27 1.55 9.66
CA LEU A 180 -24.28 2.09 8.30
C LEU A 180 -23.75 3.53 8.19
N GLU A 181 -24.04 4.38 9.19
CA GLU A 181 -23.54 5.77 9.23
C GLU A 181 -22.02 5.81 9.38
N GLN A 182 -21.47 5.00 10.29
CA GLN A 182 -20.03 4.86 10.48
C GLN A 182 -19.37 4.28 9.22
N ALA A 183 -19.99 3.28 8.59
CA ALA A 183 -19.52 2.72 7.33
C ALA A 183 -19.43 3.81 6.26
N GLU A 184 -20.48 4.60 6.06
CA GLU A 184 -20.51 5.69 5.09
C GLU A 184 -19.44 6.75 5.38
N GLN A 185 -19.30 7.17 6.65
CA GLN A 185 -18.28 8.13 7.06
C GLN A 185 -16.87 7.62 6.74
N LEU A 186 -16.58 6.35 7.04
CA LEU A 186 -15.30 5.73 6.76
C LEU A 186 -15.02 5.67 5.26
N VAL A 187 -16.00 5.27 4.44
CA VAL A 187 -15.82 5.25 2.97
C VAL A 187 -15.58 6.66 2.43
N ARG A 188 -16.35 7.67 2.86
CA ARG A 188 -16.16 9.05 2.40
C ARG A 188 -14.79 9.61 2.77
N GLN A 189 -14.30 9.31 3.98
CA GLN A 189 -12.97 9.67 4.42
C GLN A 189 -11.89 9.01 3.55
N THR A 190 -11.98 7.70 3.35
CA THR A 190 -11.01 6.95 2.53
C THR A 190 -11.01 7.42 1.09
N ARG A 191 -12.19 7.62 0.49
CA ARG A 191 -12.35 8.15 -0.86
C ARG A 191 -11.69 9.52 -1.02
N SER A 192 -11.82 10.40 -0.02
CA SER A 192 -11.15 11.71 -0.06
C SER A 192 -9.64 11.59 -0.01
N LEU A 193 -9.10 10.61 0.73
CA LEU A 193 -7.67 10.32 0.74
C LEU A 193 -7.22 9.81 -0.64
N ASP A 194 -7.93 8.86 -1.21
CA ASP A 194 -7.58 8.22 -2.49
C ASP A 194 -7.68 9.19 -3.66
N ALA A 195 -8.65 10.10 -3.63
CA ALA A 195 -8.80 11.16 -4.63
C ALA A 195 -7.57 12.07 -4.69
N ARG A 196 -6.95 12.38 -3.54
CA ARG A 196 -5.73 13.19 -3.49
C ARG A 196 -4.50 12.46 -4.04
N GLN A 197 -4.52 11.12 -4.01
CA GLN A 197 -3.44 10.29 -4.55
C GLN A 197 -3.65 9.92 -6.03
N GLY A 198 -4.85 10.13 -6.57
CA GLY A 198 -5.21 9.69 -7.92
C GLY A 198 -5.35 8.16 -8.04
N TRP A 199 -5.69 7.47 -6.95
CA TRP A 199 -5.84 6.00 -6.95
C TRP A 199 -7.20 5.57 -7.49
N ILE A 200 -7.34 5.65 -8.82
CA ILE A 200 -8.56 5.33 -9.57
C ILE A 200 -9.14 3.96 -9.20
N VAL A 201 -8.30 2.93 -9.09
CA VAL A 201 -8.73 1.57 -8.73
C VAL A 201 -9.44 1.55 -7.38
N PHE A 202 -8.91 2.28 -6.39
CA PHE A 202 -9.54 2.38 -5.08
C PHE A 202 -10.78 3.26 -5.08
N LEU A 203 -10.76 4.38 -5.81
CA LEU A 203 -11.93 5.23 -5.96
C LEU A 203 -13.14 4.47 -6.51
N ILE A 204 -12.93 3.60 -7.51
CA ILE A 204 -13.99 2.73 -8.03
C ILE A 204 -14.57 1.86 -6.92
N GLN A 205 -13.74 1.26 -6.07
CA GLN A 205 -14.21 0.43 -4.96
C GLN A 205 -14.95 1.23 -3.89
N ASP A 206 -14.43 2.41 -3.53
CA ASP A 206 -15.08 3.28 -2.56
C ASP A 206 -16.47 3.73 -3.06
N TRP A 207 -16.60 4.07 -4.34
CA TRP A 207 -17.90 4.39 -4.93
C TRP A 207 -18.85 3.19 -4.97
N LYS A 208 -18.36 1.98 -5.26
CA LYS A 208 -19.17 0.74 -5.16
C LYS A 208 -19.67 0.50 -3.74
N MET A 209 -18.85 0.77 -2.73
CA MET A 209 -19.27 0.69 -1.33
C MET A 209 -20.34 1.74 -1.00
N LEU A 210 -20.16 2.99 -1.44
CA LEU A 210 -21.19 4.03 -1.28
C LEU A 210 -22.48 3.68 -1.99
N TYR A 211 -22.42 3.12 -3.20
CA TYR A 211 -23.59 2.64 -3.94
C TYR A 211 -24.38 1.62 -3.11
N ALA A 212 -23.69 0.65 -2.51
CA ALA A 212 -24.31 -0.38 -1.69
C ALA A 212 -24.96 0.18 -0.40
N LEU A 213 -24.39 1.24 0.17
CA LEU A 213 -24.90 1.91 1.37
C LEU A 213 -26.04 2.90 1.07
N THR A 214 -26.15 3.39 -0.16
CA THR A 214 -27.10 4.44 -0.54
C THR A 214 -28.51 3.87 -0.76
N GLN A 215 -29.52 4.49 -0.14
CA GLN A 215 -30.94 4.11 -0.33
C GLN A 215 -31.62 4.94 -1.42
N ASP A 216 -31.22 6.20 -1.58
CA ASP A 216 -31.78 7.09 -2.60
C ASP A 216 -31.41 6.63 -4.02
N GLN A 217 -32.42 6.48 -4.86
CA GLN A 217 -32.27 5.99 -6.22
C GLN A 217 -31.62 7.03 -7.15
N ALA A 218 -31.89 8.32 -6.94
CA ALA A 218 -31.27 9.38 -7.72
C ALA A 218 -29.76 9.42 -7.45
N ALA A 219 -29.35 9.43 -6.18
CA ALA A 219 -27.95 9.35 -5.79
C ALA A 219 -27.26 8.07 -6.30
N LYS A 220 -27.96 6.92 -6.35
CA LYS A 220 -27.41 5.68 -6.93
C LYS A 220 -27.06 5.82 -8.41
N VAL A 221 -27.89 6.52 -9.20
CA VAL A 221 -27.61 6.78 -10.62
C VAL A 221 -26.36 7.64 -10.74
N GLU A 222 -26.24 8.72 -9.98
CA GLU A 222 -25.04 9.58 -9.99
C GLU A 222 -23.77 8.82 -9.58
N ILE A 223 -23.86 7.94 -8.58
CA ILE A 223 -22.73 7.11 -8.16
C ILE A 223 -22.32 6.14 -9.27
N GLN A 224 -23.29 5.53 -9.95
CA GLN A 224 -23.03 4.62 -11.05
C GLN A 224 -22.34 5.31 -12.23
N GLU A 225 -22.81 6.49 -12.63
CA GLU A 225 -22.17 7.30 -13.68
C GLU A 225 -20.71 7.64 -13.32
N ARG A 226 -20.45 7.96 -12.05
CA ARG A 226 -19.07 8.20 -11.57
C ARG A 226 -18.20 6.94 -11.63
N ILE A 227 -18.74 5.77 -11.31
CA ILE A 227 -18.02 4.51 -11.42
C ILE A 227 -17.63 4.26 -12.87
N GLU A 228 -18.56 4.46 -13.80
CA GLU A 228 -18.33 4.29 -15.24
C GLU A 228 -17.25 5.25 -15.75
N GLN A 229 -17.34 6.54 -15.41
CA GLN A 229 -16.32 7.53 -15.77
C GLN A 229 -14.93 7.17 -15.23
N LEU A 230 -14.83 6.63 -14.00
CA LEU A 230 -13.55 6.19 -13.45
C LEU A 230 -13.04 4.91 -14.12
N GLN A 231 -13.93 4.01 -14.53
CA GLN A 231 -13.55 2.80 -15.27
C GLN A 231 -12.97 3.15 -16.64
N ASP A 232 -13.48 4.18 -17.31
CA ASP A 232 -12.96 4.67 -18.59
C ASP A 232 -11.53 5.23 -18.50
N LEU A 233 -11.09 5.62 -17.30
CA LEU A 233 -9.72 6.07 -17.05
C LEU A 233 -8.72 4.91 -16.88
N LEU A 234 -9.20 3.67 -16.72
CA LEU A 234 -8.33 2.52 -16.65
C LEU A 234 -7.72 2.24 -18.03
N GLN A 235 -6.41 2.03 -18.08
CA GLN A 235 -5.64 1.76 -19.28
C GLN A 235 -5.18 0.29 -19.25
N PRO A 236 -6.04 -0.66 -19.63
CA PRO A 236 -5.69 -2.07 -19.60
C PRO A 236 -4.57 -2.40 -20.59
N CYS A 237 -3.72 -3.34 -20.19
CA CYS A 237 -2.67 -3.87 -21.06
C CYS A 237 -3.25 -5.02 -21.90
N PRO A 238 -3.21 -4.95 -23.24
CA PRO A 238 -3.61 -6.07 -24.07
C PRO A 238 -2.75 -7.30 -23.75
N PHE A 239 -3.38 -8.46 -23.71
CA PHE A 239 -2.74 -9.75 -23.48
C PHE A 239 -2.02 -10.23 -24.74
#